data_AF-X0VY79-F1
#
_entry.id   AF-X0VY79-F1
#
_cell.length_a   1.000
_cell.length_b   1.000
_cell.length_c   1.000
_cell.angle_alpha   90.00
_cell.angle_beta   90.00
_cell.angle_gamma   90.00
#
_symmetry.space_group_name_H-M   'P 1'
#
loop_
_entity.id
_entity.type
_entity.pdbx_description
1 polymer ?
#
loop_
_entity_poly.entity_id
_entity_poly.type
_entity_poly.pdbx_seq_one_letter_code
_entity_poly.pdbx_strand_id
1 'polypeptide(L)'
;MERMGTSYDFDIIVVGGGHAGTEAALAAARMGAATVLLTSNLDTIAQMSCNPAIGGVAKGQIVREIDALGGAMGRAIDAVGIQFRMLNRRKGPAMHGPRAQADKRAYQQEVKRIVEEQPGLALRQETVEELLVEDCGGSRRMAGVRVAGEATYRARAMVLCTGTFMQGLIHVGEATAPGGRMGEGTTSSLSRGLEELGFELARFKTGTPGRL
;
A
#
# COMPACT_ATOMS: atom_id res chain seq x y z
N MET A 1 -19.64 11.57 -28.52
CA MET A 1 -20.63 11.20 -27.49
C MET A 1 -19.86 11.18 -26.17
N GLU A 2 -19.83 12.32 -25.47
CA GLU A 2 -19.17 12.44 -24.14
C GLU A 2 -19.85 11.45 -23.19
N ARG A 3 -19.13 10.41 -22.79
CA ARG A 3 -19.61 9.49 -21.76
C ARG A 3 -19.57 10.23 -20.42
N MET A 4 -20.75 10.54 -19.87
CA MET A 4 -20.91 11.05 -18.50
C MET A 4 -20.46 9.97 -17.51
N GLY A 5 -19.15 9.88 -17.25
CA GLY A 5 -18.61 9.05 -16.18
C GLY A 5 -18.85 9.68 -14.81
N THR A 6 -19.09 8.85 -13.79
CA THR A 6 -19.22 9.30 -12.40
C THR A 6 -17.91 9.91 -11.93
N SER A 7 -17.96 11.08 -11.28
CA SER A 7 -16.80 11.78 -10.71
C SER A 7 -16.88 11.84 -9.19
N TYR A 8 -15.76 11.63 -8.52
CA TYR A 8 -15.60 11.80 -7.08
C TYR A 8 -14.41 12.73 -6.79
N ASP A 9 -14.57 13.65 -5.84
CA ASP A 9 -13.55 14.64 -5.49
C ASP A 9 -12.95 14.36 -4.11
N PHE A 10 -11.63 14.36 -4.03
CA PHE A 10 -10.85 14.17 -2.82
C PHE A 10 -9.65 15.14 -2.81
N ASP A 11 -9.08 15.37 -1.63
CA ASP A 11 -7.83 16.11 -1.52
C ASP A 11 -6.62 15.24 -1.90
N ILE A 12 -6.64 13.96 -1.45
CA ILE A 12 -5.56 12.99 -1.64
C ILE A 12 -6.13 11.64 -2.11
N ILE A 13 -5.52 11.10 -3.17
CA ILE A 13 -5.75 9.71 -3.62
C ILE A 13 -4.55 8.85 -3.21
N VAL A 14 -4.80 7.74 -2.55
CA VAL A 14 -3.78 6.71 -2.27
C VAL A 14 -4.12 5.46 -3.06
N VAL A 15 -3.18 4.98 -3.88
CA VAL A 15 -3.37 3.81 -4.74
C VAL A 15 -2.56 2.64 -4.21
N GLY A 16 -3.26 1.59 -3.78
CA GLY A 16 -2.69 0.33 -3.29
C GLY A 16 -2.84 0.18 -1.77
N GLY A 17 -3.70 -0.74 -1.34
CA GLY A 17 -3.99 -1.04 0.08
C GLY A 17 -2.92 -1.85 0.81
N GLY A 18 -1.65 -1.77 0.42
CA GLY A 18 -0.54 -2.41 1.14
C GLY A 18 -0.10 -1.62 2.37
N HIS A 19 0.91 -2.12 3.10
CA HIS A 19 1.45 -1.49 4.31
C HIS A 19 1.77 0.01 4.15
N ALA A 20 2.36 0.41 3.02
CA ALA A 20 2.68 1.81 2.75
C ALA A 20 1.42 2.65 2.48
N GLY A 21 0.48 2.13 1.69
CA GLY A 21 -0.74 2.84 1.36
C GLY A 21 -1.68 3.00 2.55
N THR A 22 -1.75 2.02 3.44
CA THR A 22 -2.55 2.14 4.67
C THR A 22 -2.01 3.24 5.58
N GLU A 23 -0.70 3.31 5.81
CA GLU A 23 -0.11 4.39 6.62
C GLU A 23 -0.25 5.76 5.95
N ALA A 24 -0.04 5.85 4.63
CA ALA A 24 -0.20 7.10 3.88
C ALA A 24 -1.65 7.63 3.94
N ALA A 25 -2.63 6.74 3.73
CA ALA A 25 -4.05 7.11 3.75
C ALA A 25 -4.52 7.52 5.15
N LEU A 26 -4.09 6.79 6.19
CA LEU A 26 -4.39 7.14 7.57
C LEU A 26 -3.75 8.48 7.98
N ALA A 27 -2.49 8.71 7.61
CA ALA A 27 -1.79 9.96 7.91
C ALA A 27 -2.50 11.16 7.25
N ALA A 28 -2.81 11.06 5.95
CA ALA A 28 -3.53 12.08 5.20
C ALA A 28 -4.90 12.42 5.82
N ALA A 29 -5.70 11.40 6.13
CA ALA A 29 -7.01 11.60 6.75
C ALA A 29 -6.93 12.19 8.17
N ARG A 30 -5.94 11.76 8.98
CA ARG A 30 -5.71 12.30 10.33
C ARG A 30 -5.24 13.75 10.32
N MET A 31 -4.60 14.18 9.24
CA MET A 31 -4.25 15.58 9.01
C MET A 31 -5.42 16.42 8.49
N GLY A 32 -6.61 15.83 8.31
CA GLY A 32 -7.83 16.52 7.90
C GLY A 32 -8.10 16.55 6.39
N ALA A 33 -7.27 15.88 5.58
CA ALA A 33 -7.50 15.79 4.15
C ALA A 33 -8.60 14.76 3.82
N ALA A 34 -9.56 15.13 2.97
CA ALA A 34 -10.50 14.17 2.40
C ALA A 34 -9.73 13.18 1.53
N THR A 35 -9.62 11.93 2.00
CA THR A 35 -8.70 10.95 1.42
C THR A 35 -9.47 9.75 0.90
N VAL A 36 -9.05 9.21 -0.25
CA VAL A 36 -9.53 7.91 -0.74
C VAL A 36 -8.37 6.93 -0.87
N LEU A 37 -8.54 5.73 -0.30
CA LEU A 37 -7.67 4.59 -0.52
C LEU A 37 -8.31 3.66 -1.55
N LEU A 38 -7.70 3.59 -2.73
CA LEU A 38 -8.09 2.71 -3.83
C LEU A 38 -7.28 1.42 -3.77
N THR A 39 -7.94 0.27 -3.84
CA THR A 39 -7.28 -1.04 -3.90
C THR A 39 -8.03 -1.97 -4.83
N SER A 40 -7.33 -2.89 -5.51
CA SER A 40 -7.99 -3.87 -6.38
C SER A 40 -8.80 -4.91 -5.60
N ASN A 41 -8.47 -5.13 -4.32
CA ASN A 41 -9.17 -6.05 -3.45
C ASN A 41 -9.20 -5.53 -2.00
N LEU A 42 -10.40 -5.38 -1.44
CA LEU A 42 -10.62 -4.95 -0.04
C LEU A 42 -10.31 -6.05 0.97
N ASP A 43 -10.24 -7.30 0.53
CA ASP A 43 -9.88 -8.45 1.35
C ASP A 43 -8.40 -8.76 1.30
N THR A 44 -7.56 -7.83 0.81
CA THR A 44 -6.08 -7.94 0.84
C THR A 44 -5.40 -6.71 1.47
N ILE A 45 -6.17 -5.86 2.17
CA ILE A 45 -5.66 -4.69 2.92
C ILE A 45 -4.56 -5.12 3.90
N ALA A 46 -3.40 -4.49 3.80
CA ALA A 46 -2.20 -4.74 4.59
C ALA A 46 -1.81 -6.24 4.71
N GLN A 47 -2.15 -7.06 3.70
CA GLN A 47 -1.84 -8.48 3.71
C GLN A 47 -0.33 -8.74 3.82
N MET A 48 0.04 -9.60 4.77
CA MET A 48 1.42 -10.05 4.99
C MET A 48 1.82 -11.16 4.00
N SER A 49 2.21 -10.79 2.79
CA SER A 49 2.53 -11.77 1.73
C SER A 49 3.77 -12.63 2.00
N CYS A 50 4.73 -12.13 2.79
CA CYS A 50 5.99 -12.82 3.07
C CYS A 50 6.03 -13.37 4.52
N ASN A 51 6.82 -12.76 5.40
CA ASN A 51 7.03 -13.22 6.77
C ASN A 51 5.81 -12.87 7.67
N PRO A 52 5.28 -13.79 8.50
CA PRO A 52 4.30 -13.48 9.55
C PRO A 52 4.90 -12.72 10.74
N ALA A 53 5.65 -11.64 10.49
CA ALA A 53 6.31 -10.90 11.57
C ALA A 53 6.50 -9.42 11.26
N ILE A 54 6.44 -8.62 12.31
CA ILE A 54 6.75 -7.18 12.33
C ILE A 54 7.95 -6.95 13.25
N GLY A 55 8.78 -5.97 12.89
CA GLY A 55 10.00 -5.65 13.62
C GLY A 55 11.21 -6.49 13.23
N GLY A 56 12.23 -6.50 14.09
CA GLY A 56 13.57 -7.00 13.79
C GLY A 56 14.64 -5.99 14.20
N VAL A 57 15.89 -6.22 13.79
CA VAL A 57 17.05 -5.43 14.28
C VAL A 57 16.95 -3.93 13.98
N ALA A 58 16.58 -3.56 12.74
CA ALA A 58 16.33 -2.16 12.36
C ALA A 58 14.82 -1.89 12.19
N LYS A 59 14.08 -2.90 11.70
CA LYS A 59 12.64 -2.80 11.48
C LYS A 59 11.87 -2.52 12.76
N GLY A 60 12.33 -3.00 13.92
CA GLY A 60 11.65 -2.77 15.20
C GLY A 60 11.64 -1.30 15.60
N GLN A 61 12.71 -0.59 15.32
CA GLN A 61 12.89 0.83 15.59
C GLN A 61 12.00 1.65 14.66
N ILE A 62 12.00 1.33 13.36
CA ILE A 62 11.11 1.99 12.39
C ILE A 62 9.63 1.79 12.77
N VAL A 63 9.24 0.61 13.25
CA VAL A 63 7.86 0.37 13.73
C VAL A 63 7.52 1.28 14.92
N ARG A 64 8.47 1.47 15.86
CA ARG A 64 8.30 2.38 17.00
C ARG A 64 8.25 3.85 16.57
N GLU A 65 9.02 4.23 15.56
CA GLU A 65 8.98 5.58 14.99
C GLU A 65 7.65 5.85 14.27
N ILE A 66 7.14 4.88 13.49
CA ILE A 66 5.81 4.95 12.88
C ILE A 66 4.74 5.13 13.97
N ASP A 67 4.80 4.33 15.04
CA ASP A 67 3.88 4.44 16.17
C ASP A 67 3.96 5.81 16.87
N ALA A 68 5.18 6.33 17.10
CA ALA A 68 5.40 7.64 17.70
C ALA A 68 4.87 8.80 16.84
N LEU A 69 4.88 8.64 15.51
CA LEU A 69 4.28 9.58 14.55
C LEU A 69 2.76 9.39 14.42
N GLY A 70 2.16 8.48 15.17
CA GLY A 70 0.72 8.22 15.17
C GLY A 70 0.27 7.29 14.06
N GLY A 71 1.15 6.44 13.52
CA GLY A 71 0.82 5.39 12.55
C GLY A 71 0.06 4.21 13.16
N ALA A 72 -0.33 3.24 12.33
CA ALA A 72 -1.14 2.08 12.74
C ALA A 72 -0.32 0.81 13.01
N MET A 73 0.84 0.65 12.39
CA MET A 73 1.62 -0.60 12.38
C MET A 73 1.96 -1.11 13.78
N GLY A 74 2.39 -0.21 14.68
CA GLY A 74 2.73 -0.55 16.07
C GLY A 74 1.52 -1.05 16.85
N ARG A 75 0.41 -0.31 16.80
CA ARG A 75 -0.85 -0.69 17.44
C ARG A 75 -1.42 -2.00 16.89
N ALA A 76 -1.38 -2.18 15.58
CA ALA A 76 -1.90 -3.37 14.92
C ALA A 76 -1.12 -4.63 15.33
N ILE A 77 0.23 -4.56 15.39
CA ILE A 77 1.01 -5.71 15.84
C ILE A 77 0.81 -6.01 17.32
N ASP A 78 0.66 -5.00 18.18
CA ASP A 78 0.41 -5.21 19.60
C ASP A 78 -0.95 -5.88 19.85
N ALA A 79 -1.97 -5.58 19.03
CA ALA A 79 -3.30 -6.17 19.14
C ALA A 79 -3.39 -7.65 18.73
N VAL A 80 -2.56 -8.08 17.77
CA VAL A 80 -2.69 -9.40 17.10
C VAL A 80 -1.42 -10.25 17.14
N GLY A 81 -0.40 -9.78 17.84
CA GLY A 81 0.87 -10.46 17.98
C GLY A 81 0.74 -11.74 18.81
N ILE A 82 1.28 -12.84 18.30
CA ILE A 82 1.22 -14.16 18.96
C ILE A 82 2.49 -14.46 19.76
N GLN A 83 3.60 -13.77 19.48
CA GLN A 83 4.85 -13.92 20.20
C GLN A 83 5.68 -12.64 20.09
N PHE A 84 6.15 -12.10 21.21
CA PHE A 84 7.03 -10.93 21.26
C PHE A 84 8.42 -11.30 21.77
N ARG A 85 9.47 -10.80 21.12
CA ARG A 85 10.85 -11.04 21.52
C ARG A 85 11.72 -9.81 21.27
N MET A 86 12.56 -9.50 22.25
CA MET A 86 13.65 -8.54 22.07
C MET A 86 14.88 -9.22 21.47
N LEU A 87 15.30 -8.79 20.28
CA LEU A 87 16.54 -9.24 19.66
C LEU A 87 17.74 -8.52 20.28
N ASN A 88 18.93 -9.14 20.21
CA ASN A 88 20.19 -8.57 20.68
C ASN A 88 20.21 -8.11 22.15
N ARG A 89 19.40 -8.72 23.02
CA ARG A 89 19.26 -8.33 24.45
C ARG A 89 20.59 -8.21 25.21
N ARG A 90 21.63 -8.97 24.82
CA ARG A 90 22.97 -8.95 25.44
C ARG A 90 23.91 -7.84 24.93
N LYS A 91 23.55 -7.08 23.88
CA LYS A 91 24.43 -6.10 23.21
C LYS A 91 24.15 -4.63 23.58
N GLY A 92 23.44 -4.39 24.67
CA GLY A 92 23.05 -3.05 25.15
C GLY A 92 21.84 -2.43 24.43
N PRO A 93 21.19 -1.41 25.01
CA PRO A 93 19.90 -0.87 24.52
C PRO A 93 19.92 -0.36 23.08
N ALA A 94 21.03 0.27 22.66
CA ALA A 94 21.16 0.79 21.29
C ALA A 94 21.07 -0.31 20.21
N MET A 95 21.36 -1.56 20.57
CA MET A 95 21.32 -2.71 19.66
C MET A 95 20.02 -3.52 19.75
N HIS A 96 19.15 -3.21 20.70
CA HIS A 96 17.91 -3.95 20.96
C HIS A 96 16.91 -3.73 19.82
N GLY A 97 16.39 -4.82 19.26
CA GLY A 97 15.42 -4.77 18.16
C GLY A 97 14.13 -5.50 18.54
N PRO A 98 13.01 -4.81 18.81
CA PRO A 98 11.75 -5.48 19.10
C PRO A 98 11.25 -6.21 17.85
N ARG A 99 10.76 -7.44 18.04
CA ARG A 99 10.19 -8.26 16.97
C ARG A 99 8.99 -9.03 17.51
N ALA A 100 7.93 -9.09 16.72
CA ALA A 100 6.77 -9.90 17.01
C ALA A 100 6.40 -10.80 15.83
N GLN A 101 5.95 -12.02 16.13
CA GLN A 101 5.20 -12.84 15.18
C GLN A 101 3.75 -12.39 15.22
N ALA A 102 3.11 -12.32 14.05
CA ALA A 102 1.73 -11.90 13.89
C ALA A 102 0.87 -13.08 13.45
N ASP A 103 -0.37 -13.16 13.94
CA ASP A 103 -1.42 -13.82 13.17
C ASP A 103 -1.68 -12.98 11.93
N LYS A 104 -1.39 -13.53 10.74
CA LYS A 104 -1.49 -12.79 9.47
C LYS A 104 -2.92 -12.32 9.18
N ARG A 105 -3.91 -13.15 9.46
CA ARG A 105 -5.30 -12.86 9.15
C ARG A 105 -5.84 -11.83 10.13
N ALA A 106 -5.54 -11.99 11.41
CA ALA A 106 -5.92 -11.02 12.43
C ALA A 106 -5.24 -9.66 12.18
N TYR A 107 -3.95 -9.63 11.81
CA TYR A 107 -3.26 -8.38 11.47
C TYR A 107 -3.93 -7.64 10.32
N GLN A 108 -4.24 -8.37 9.25
CA GLN A 108 -4.97 -7.83 8.12
C GLN A 108 -6.34 -7.27 8.53
N GLN A 109 -7.10 -8.00 9.33
CA GLN A 109 -8.41 -7.57 9.82
C GLN A 109 -8.31 -6.32 10.70
N GLU A 110 -7.31 -6.28 11.59
CA GLU A 110 -7.11 -5.14 12.48
C GLU A 110 -6.72 -3.88 11.72
N VAL A 111 -5.81 -3.97 10.74
CA VAL A 111 -5.48 -2.81 9.90
C VAL A 111 -6.67 -2.38 9.05
N LYS A 112 -7.43 -3.32 8.48
CA LYS A 112 -8.65 -3.01 7.72
C LYS A 112 -9.67 -2.27 8.60
N ARG A 113 -9.89 -2.74 9.82
CA ARG A 113 -10.76 -2.09 10.81
C ARG A 113 -10.30 -0.66 11.11
N ILE A 114 -9.01 -0.45 11.37
CA ILE A 114 -8.44 0.89 11.63
C ILE A 114 -8.66 1.83 10.44
N VAL A 115 -8.52 1.32 9.20
CA VAL A 115 -8.77 2.09 7.97
C VAL A 115 -10.24 2.43 7.79
N GLU A 116 -11.15 1.46 7.97
CA GLU A 116 -12.60 1.64 7.79
C GLU A 116 -13.21 2.57 8.85
N GLU A 117 -12.67 2.57 10.07
CA GLU A 117 -13.13 3.42 11.16
C GLU A 117 -12.53 4.84 11.14
N GLN A 118 -11.53 5.12 10.28
CA GLN A 118 -10.85 6.42 10.25
C GLN A 118 -11.75 7.50 9.61
N PRO A 119 -12.15 8.55 10.37
CA PRO A 119 -12.89 9.66 9.78
C PRO A 119 -12.10 10.37 8.68
N GLY A 120 -12.79 10.78 7.62
CA GLY A 120 -12.18 11.44 6.46
C GLY A 120 -11.46 10.50 5.48
N LEU A 121 -11.46 9.19 5.73
CA LEU A 121 -10.88 8.18 4.83
C LEU A 121 -11.98 7.32 4.18
N ALA A 122 -12.12 7.44 2.86
CA ALA A 122 -12.93 6.54 2.06
C ALA A 122 -12.10 5.34 1.59
N LEU A 123 -12.63 4.13 1.76
CA LEU A 123 -12.01 2.91 1.26
C LEU A 123 -12.82 2.35 0.09
N ARG A 124 -12.19 2.16 -1.09
CA ARG A 124 -12.88 1.72 -2.31
C ARG A 124 -12.14 0.60 -3.03
N GLN A 125 -12.90 -0.38 -3.51
CA GLN A 125 -12.37 -1.43 -4.38
C GLN A 125 -12.38 -0.94 -5.82
N GLU A 126 -11.22 -0.58 -6.34
CA GLU A 126 -11.05 -0.05 -7.68
C GLU A 126 -9.71 -0.48 -8.27
N THR A 127 -9.70 -0.76 -9.57
CA THR A 127 -8.47 -0.94 -10.34
C THR A 127 -8.17 0.35 -11.08
N VAL A 128 -7.08 1.02 -10.72
CA VAL A 128 -6.65 2.25 -11.39
C VAL A 128 -6.03 1.90 -12.75
N GLU A 129 -6.49 2.58 -13.80
CA GLU A 129 -6.05 2.34 -15.18
C GLU A 129 -5.32 3.53 -15.80
N GLU A 130 -5.66 4.75 -15.40
CA GLU A 130 -5.10 5.94 -16.05
C GLU A 130 -4.76 7.01 -15.02
N LEU A 131 -3.60 7.65 -15.22
CA LEU A 131 -3.21 8.85 -14.49
C LEU A 131 -3.70 10.06 -15.26
N LEU A 132 -4.49 10.92 -14.61
CA LEU A 132 -4.97 12.16 -15.18
C LEU A 132 -4.06 13.30 -14.74
N VAL A 133 -3.45 13.96 -15.73
CA VAL A 133 -2.47 15.03 -15.52
C VAL A 133 -2.85 16.19 -16.43
N GLU A 134 -2.84 17.40 -15.87
CA GLU A 134 -3.14 18.65 -16.57
C GLU A 134 -1.83 19.35 -16.97
N ASP A 135 -1.80 19.90 -18.19
CA ASP A 135 -0.73 20.80 -18.63
C ASP A 135 -1.03 22.22 -18.13
N CYS A 136 -0.10 22.77 -17.36
CA CYS A 136 -0.16 24.08 -16.72
C CYS A 136 0.98 24.95 -17.23
N GLY A 137 0.97 25.28 -18.53
CA GLY A 137 1.85 26.28 -19.13
C GLY A 137 3.34 25.95 -19.02
N GLY A 138 3.71 24.70 -19.29
CA GLY A 138 5.09 24.21 -19.21
C GLY A 138 5.41 23.41 -17.94
N SER A 139 4.43 23.21 -17.06
CA SER A 139 4.49 22.27 -15.94
C SER A 139 3.34 21.27 -16.01
N ARG A 140 3.53 20.06 -15.49
CA ARG A 140 2.49 19.03 -15.39
C ARG A 140 1.96 18.96 -13.97
N ARG A 141 0.65 18.90 -13.80
CA ARG A 141 -0.02 18.82 -12.49
C ARG A 141 -0.91 17.59 -12.40
N MET A 142 -0.84 16.87 -11.29
CA MET A 142 -1.77 15.77 -11.00
C MET A 142 -3.21 16.28 -10.88
N ALA A 143 -4.13 15.65 -11.60
CA ALA A 143 -5.55 15.99 -11.60
C ALA A 143 -6.45 14.86 -11.09
N GLY A 144 -5.99 13.61 -11.13
CA GLY A 144 -6.77 12.47 -10.64
C GLY A 144 -6.40 11.16 -11.30
N VAL A 145 -7.26 10.15 -11.14
CA VAL A 145 -7.13 8.86 -11.80
C VAL A 145 -8.45 8.40 -12.41
N ARG A 146 -8.37 7.63 -13.49
CA ARG A 146 -9.51 6.86 -14.03
C ARG A 146 -9.36 5.40 -13.63
N VAL A 147 -10.46 4.79 -13.22
CA VAL A 147 -10.52 3.39 -12.82
C VAL A 147 -11.22 2.55 -13.90
N ALA A 148 -11.08 1.23 -13.83
CA ALA A 148 -11.65 0.28 -14.79
C ALA A 148 -13.18 0.41 -14.98
N GLY A 149 -13.90 0.85 -13.94
CA GLY A 149 -15.33 1.13 -14.00
C GLY A 149 -15.71 2.46 -14.67
N GLU A 150 -14.78 3.10 -15.39
CA GLU A 150 -14.92 4.42 -16.04
C GLU A 150 -15.19 5.61 -15.10
N ALA A 151 -15.25 5.37 -13.78
CA ALA A 151 -15.31 6.45 -12.80
C ALA A 151 -13.99 7.23 -12.75
N THR A 152 -14.10 8.52 -12.42
CA THR A 152 -12.97 9.42 -12.25
C THR A 152 -12.87 9.87 -10.81
N TYR A 153 -11.68 9.69 -10.21
CA TYR A 153 -11.36 10.19 -8.89
C TYR A 153 -10.43 11.39 -9.05
N ARG A 154 -10.88 12.59 -8.70
CA ARG A 154 -10.11 13.83 -8.81
C ARG A 154 -9.40 14.13 -7.49
N ALA A 155 -8.13 14.50 -7.59
CA ALA A 155 -7.36 15.01 -6.46
C ALA A 155 -6.14 15.80 -6.93
N ARG A 156 -5.65 16.67 -6.05
CA ARG A 156 -4.48 17.51 -6.31
C ARG A 156 -3.15 16.83 -5.96
N ALA A 157 -3.21 15.74 -5.20
CA ALA A 157 -2.06 14.94 -4.82
C ALA A 157 -2.41 13.44 -4.84
N MET A 158 -1.41 12.61 -5.13
CA MET A 158 -1.56 11.16 -5.15
C MET A 158 -0.33 10.48 -4.54
N VAL A 159 -0.57 9.39 -3.81
CA VAL A 159 0.47 8.48 -3.30
C VAL A 159 0.33 7.13 -3.99
N LEU A 160 1.33 6.72 -4.78
CA LEU A 160 1.38 5.42 -5.44
C LEU A 160 2.08 4.38 -4.57
N CYS A 161 1.35 3.35 -4.17
CA CYS A 161 1.79 2.26 -3.28
C CYS A 161 1.49 0.88 -3.90
N THR A 162 1.83 0.70 -5.18
CA THR A 162 1.49 -0.49 -5.99
C THR A 162 2.18 -1.78 -5.56
N GLY A 163 3.12 -1.74 -4.62
CA GLY A 163 3.84 -2.92 -4.13
C GLY A 163 4.43 -3.75 -5.28
N THR A 164 4.16 -5.05 -5.28
CA THR A 164 4.66 -6.00 -6.28
C THR A 164 3.76 -6.14 -7.52
N PHE A 165 2.71 -5.33 -7.65
CA PHE A 165 1.66 -5.51 -8.67
C PHE A 165 1.96 -4.82 -10.01
N MET A 166 2.79 -3.77 -10.02
CA MET A 166 3.11 -3.07 -11.27
C MET A 166 4.02 -3.93 -12.15
N GLN A 167 3.51 -4.37 -13.31
CA GLN A 167 4.17 -5.33 -14.22
C GLN A 167 4.76 -6.56 -13.50
N GLY A 168 4.07 -7.04 -12.45
CA GLY A 168 4.48 -8.18 -11.65
C GLY A 168 4.57 -9.47 -12.48
N LEU A 169 5.63 -10.23 -12.25
CA LEU A 169 5.88 -11.54 -12.85
C LEU A 169 6.30 -12.53 -11.76
N ILE A 170 5.58 -13.65 -11.66
CA ILE A 170 5.86 -14.74 -10.73
C ILE A 170 6.82 -15.72 -11.40
N HIS A 171 7.81 -16.19 -10.66
CA HIS A 171 8.75 -17.22 -11.09
C HIS A 171 8.68 -18.43 -10.17
N VAL A 172 8.45 -19.62 -10.74
CA VAL A 172 8.50 -20.92 -10.05
C VAL A 172 9.34 -21.89 -10.87
N GLY A 173 10.60 -22.07 -10.50
CA GLY A 173 11.57 -22.75 -11.36
C GLY A 173 11.72 -21.97 -12.68
N GLU A 174 11.50 -22.67 -13.80
CA GLU A 174 11.50 -22.09 -15.16
C GLU A 174 10.15 -21.50 -15.55
N ALA A 175 9.07 -21.86 -14.84
CA ALA A 175 7.73 -21.35 -15.13
C ALA A 175 7.62 -19.88 -14.73
N THR A 176 7.01 -19.10 -15.62
CA THR A 176 6.68 -17.70 -15.36
C THR A 176 5.22 -17.41 -15.63
N ALA A 177 4.61 -16.55 -14.82
CA ALA A 177 3.22 -16.15 -14.98
C ALA A 177 3.03 -14.69 -14.56
N PRO A 178 2.19 -13.90 -15.26
CA PRO A 178 1.85 -12.55 -14.82
C PRO A 178 1.13 -12.59 -13.48
N GLY A 179 1.55 -11.75 -12.54
CA GLY A 179 0.92 -11.68 -11.22
C GLY A 179 1.71 -10.84 -10.24
N GLY A 180 1.00 -10.06 -9.42
CA GLY A 180 1.63 -9.27 -8.35
C GLY A 180 1.96 -10.11 -7.13
N ARG A 181 1.11 -11.08 -6.81
CA ARG A 181 1.26 -12.09 -5.75
C ARG A 181 0.68 -13.40 -6.24
N MET A 182 1.05 -14.51 -5.61
CA MET A 182 0.52 -15.82 -5.97
C MET A 182 -1.02 -15.82 -5.90
N GLY A 183 -1.68 -16.08 -7.03
CA GLY A 183 -3.14 -16.07 -7.15
C GLY A 183 -3.77 -14.69 -7.38
N GLU A 184 -3.00 -13.61 -7.45
CA GLU A 184 -3.48 -12.25 -7.69
C GLU A 184 -2.94 -11.70 -9.02
N GLY A 185 -3.77 -10.95 -9.74
CA GLY A 185 -3.43 -10.34 -11.03
C GLY A 185 -2.31 -9.29 -10.95
N THR A 186 -1.98 -8.70 -12.10
CA THR A 186 -0.95 -7.66 -12.26
C THR A 186 -1.56 -6.43 -12.93
N THR A 187 -0.92 -5.28 -12.80
CA THR A 187 -1.35 -4.02 -13.44
C THR A 187 -0.23 -3.49 -14.35
N SER A 188 -0.54 -3.28 -15.63
CA SER A 188 0.42 -2.74 -16.62
C SER A 188 0.10 -1.30 -17.05
N SER A 189 -1.14 -0.86 -16.88
CA SER A 189 -1.64 0.43 -17.33
C SER A 189 -0.96 1.60 -16.61
N LEU A 190 -0.79 1.51 -15.29
CA LEU A 190 -0.11 2.52 -14.47
C LEU A 190 1.35 2.75 -14.86
N SER A 191 2.11 1.68 -15.17
CA SER A 191 3.51 1.82 -15.59
C SER A 191 3.65 2.60 -16.89
N ARG A 192 2.77 2.36 -17.86
CA ARG A 192 2.78 3.11 -19.13
C ARG A 192 2.53 4.60 -18.88
N GLY A 193 1.57 4.92 -18.01
CA GLY A 193 1.31 6.32 -17.62
C GLY A 193 2.53 6.99 -16.97
N LEU A 194 3.30 6.26 -16.15
CA LEU A 194 4.54 6.80 -15.57
C LEU A 194 5.64 7.02 -16.63
N GLU A 195 5.80 6.10 -17.58
CA GLU A 195 6.74 6.25 -18.70
C GLU A 195 6.38 7.45 -19.59
N GLU A 196 5.10 7.64 -19.91
CA GLU A 196 4.58 8.81 -20.65
C GLU A 196 4.82 10.13 -19.89
N LEU A 197 4.86 10.06 -18.56
CA LEU A 197 5.21 11.18 -17.71
C LEU A 197 6.73 11.44 -17.63
N GLY A 198 7.56 10.57 -18.21
CA GLY A 198 9.01 10.70 -18.25
C GLY A 198 9.75 10.02 -17.10
N PHE A 199 9.08 9.13 -16.35
CA PHE A 199 9.74 8.35 -15.29
C PHE A 199 10.51 7.16 -15.86
N GLU A 200 11.70 6.93 -15.33
CA GLU A 200 12.46 5.70 -15.58
C GLU A 200 11.94 4.57 -14.71
N LEU A 201 11.63 3.42 -15.32
CA LEU A 201 11.18 2.22 -14.61
C LEU A 201 12.25 1.13 -14.63
N ALA A 202 12.43 0.48 -13.48
CA ALA A 202 13.33 -0.65 -13.31
C ALA A 202 12.61 -1.84 -12.66
N ARG A 203 13.15 -3.04 -12.84
CA ARG A 203 12.57 -4.28 -12.31
C ARG A 203 13.42 -4.83 -11.16
N PHE A 204 12.78 -5.08 -10.02
CA PHE A 204 13.37 -5.80 -8.90
C PHE A 204 12.72 -7.17 -8.69
N LYS A 205 13.48 -8.11 -8.14
CA LYS A 205 13.02 -9.48 -7.87
C LYS A 205 13.27 -9.84 -6.41
N THR A 206 12.27 -10.45 -5.79
CA THR A 206 12.34 -10.98 -4.41
C THR A 206 11.70 -12.36 -4.36
N GLY A 207 12.03 -13.15 -3.34
CA GLY A 207 11.51 -14.51 -3.14
C GLY A 207 10.75 -14.66 -1.84
N THR A 208 9.88 -15.67 -1.78
CA THR A 208 9.23 -16.16 -0.55
C THR A 208 9.45 -17.66 -0.43
N PRO A 209 9.61 -18.21 0.79
CA PRO A 209 9.67 -19.66 0.97
C PRO A 209 8.31 -20.32 0.67
N GLY A 210 8.33 -21.64 0.48
CA GLY A 210 7.12 -22.47 0.46
C GLY A 210 6.31 -22.36 1.75
N ARG A 211 5.04 -22.73 1.70
CA ARG A 211 4.16 -22.84 2.88
C ARG A 211 3.93 -24.33 3.14
N LEU A 212 4.12 -24.76 4.39
CA LEU A 212 3.99 -26.14 4.87
C LEU A 212 2.83 -26.23 5.86
#